data_AF-A0A2I1DJB5-F1
#
_entry.id   AF-A0A2I1DJB5-F1
#
_cell.length_a   1.000
_cell.length_b   1.000
_cell.length_c   1.000
_cell.angle_alpha   90.00
_cell.angle_beta   90.00
_cell.angle_gamma   90.00
#
_symmetry.space_group_name_H-M   'P 1'
#
loop_
_entity.id
_entity.type
_entity.pdbx_description
1 polymer ?
#
loop_
_entity_poly.entity_id
_entity_poly.type
_entity_poly.pdbx_seq_one_letter_code
_entity_poly.pdbx_strand_id
1 'polypeptide(L)' 'MNETERQERIQSLQKLRHHLLHRREERGAPVASIDMELNVVRSELQAIYALRRSQAQPAANSPHHAVRHA' A
#
# COMPACT_ATOMS: atom_id res chain seq x y z
N MET A 1 -3.76 0.32 13.67
CA MET A 1 -2.59 -0.43 13.18
C MET A 1 -1.35 0.38 13.48
N ASN A 2 -0.51 -0.14 14.36
CA ASN A 2 0.76 0.44 14.76
C ASN A 2 1.85 0.13 13.73
N GLU A 3 2.99 0.81 13.82
CA GLU A 3 4.05 0.69 12.80
C GLU A 3 4.64 -0.72 12.70
N THR A 4 4.79 -1.45 13.81
CA THR A 4 5.24 -2.85 13.81
C THR A 4 4.26 -3.76 13.06
N GLU A 5 2.97 -3.70 13.41
CA GLU A 5 1.91 -4.48 12.74
C GLU A 5 1.88 -4.16 11.24
N ARG A 6 2.07 -2.89 10.88
CA ARG A 6 2.13 -2.43 9.48
C ARG A 6 3.28 -3.06 8.73
N GLN A 7 4.47 -3.07 9.30
CA GLN A 7 5.64 -3.68 8.69
C GLN A 7 5.47 -5.18 8.52
N GLU A 8 4.94 -5.88 9.53
CA GLU A 8 4.63 -7.31 9.45
C GLU A 8 3.61 -7.62 8.34
N ARG A 9 2.59 -6.76 8.19
CA ARG A 9 1.59 -6.92 7.13
C ARG A 9 2.19 -6.71 5.75
N ILE A 10 3.03 -5.68 5.57
CA ILE A 10 3.74 -5.43 4.30
C ILE A 10 4.60 -6.64 3.94
N GLN A 11 5.38 -7.17 4.89
CA GLN A 11 6.22 -8.34 4.64
C GLN A 11 5.39 -9.58 4.25
N SER A 12 4.26 -9.80 4.93
CA SER A 12 3.35 -10.91 4.65
C SER A 12 2.76 -10.80 3.24
N LEU A 13 2.31 -9.60 2.84
CA LEU A 13 1.78 -9.34 1.49
C LEU A 13 2.85 -9.48 0.41
N GLN A 14 4.09 -9.08 0.67
CA GLN A 14 5.20 -9.26 -0.27
C GLN A 14 5.54 -10.74 -0.48
N LYS A 15 5.57 -11.54 0.61
CA LYS A 15 5.76 -12.99 0.53
C LYS A 15 4.63 -13.65 -0.26
N LEU A 16 3.38 -13.29 0.03
CA LEU A 16 2.21 -13.80 -0.67
C LEU A 16 2.28 -13.46 -2.17
N ARG A 17 2.61 -12.20 -2.52
CA ARG A 17 2.81 -11.79 -3.91
C ARG A 17 3.85 -12.67 -4.62
N HIS A 18 4.99 -12.90 -3.99
CA HIS A 18 6.05 -13.73 -4.58
C HIS A 18 5.57 -15.17 -4.81
N HIS A 19 4.89 -15.75 -3.82
CA HIS A 19 4.31 -17.09 -3.95
C HIS A 19 3.29 -17.19 -5.09
N LEU A 20 2.39 -16.21 -5.22
CA LEU A 20 1.40 -16.16 -6.30
C LEU A 20 2.05 -16.02 -7.68
N LEU A 21 3.09 -15.20 -7.81
CA LEU A 21 3.84 -15.06 -9.06
C LEU A 21 4.50 -16.38 -9.46
N HIS A 22 5.14 -17.07 -8.50
CA HIS A 22 5.71 -18.39 -8.74
C HIS A 22 4.64 -19.40 -9.19
N ARG A 23 3.50 -19.47 -8.48
CA ARG A 23 2.39 -20.35 -8.85
C ARG A 23 1.82 -20.06 -10.23
N ARG A 24 1.85 -18.81 -10.68
CA ARG A 24 1.38 -18.41 -12.02
C ARG A 24 2.25 -19.01 -13.14
N GLU A 25 3.52 -19.30 -12.87
CA GLU A 25 4.46 -19.89 -13.83
C GLU A 25 4.30 -21.41 -13.95
N GLU A 26 3.57 -22.04 -13.03
CA GLU A 26 3.31 -23.48 -13.04
C GLU A 26 2.36 -23.88 -14.18
N ARG A 27 2.63 -25.03 -14.81
CA ARG A 27 1.75 -25.57 -15.86
C ARG A 27 0.39 -25.96 -15.28
N GLY A 28 -0.69 -25.47 -15.90
CA GLY A 28 -2.05 -25.76 -15.46
C GLY A 28 -2.54 -24.88 -14.31
N ALA A 29 -1.78 -23.84 -13.93
CA ALA A 29 -2.18 -22.91 -12.90
C ALA A 29 -3.50 -22.18 -13.27
N PRO A 30 -4.39 -21.95 -12.30
CA PRO A 30 -5.61 -21.16 -12.53
C PRO A 30 -5.27 -19.67 -12.61
N VAL A 31 -4.73 -19.24 -13.76
CA VAL A 31 -4.16 -17.88 -13.95
C VAL A 31 -5.15 -16.77 -13.58
N ALA A 32 -6.43 -16.90 -13.96
CA ALA A 32 -7.43 -15.88 -13.65
C ALA A 32 -7.64 -15.70 -12.13
N SER A 33 -7.69 -16.80 -11.37
CA SER A 33 -7.81 -16.75 -9.91
C SER A 33 -6.56 -16.16 -9.27
N ILE A 34 -5.38 -16.54 -9.75
CA ILE A 34 -4.10 -16.01 -9.26
C ILE A 34 -3.98 -14.50 -9.55
N ASP A 35 -4.41 -14.05 -10.73
CA ASP A 35 -4.41 -12.63 -11.09
C ASP A 35 -5.39 -11.83 -10.21
N MET A 36 -6.54 -12.41 -9.83
CA MET A 36 -7.45 -11.79 -8.84
C MET A 36 -6.78 -11.64 -7.47
N GLU A 37 -6.12 -12.69 -6.97
CA GLU A 37 -5.39 -12.64 -5.70
C GLU A 37 -4.25 -11.61 -5.74
N LEU A 38 -3.49 -11.55 -6.85
CA LEU A 38 -2.45 -10.54 -7.07
C LEU A 38 -3.01 -9.11 -7.07
N ASN A 39 -4.20 -8.90 -7.63
CA ASN A 39 -4.87 -7.61 -7.59
C ASN A 39 -5.25 -7.20 -6.17
N VAL A 40 -5.79 -8.13 -5.36
CA VAL A 40 -6.10 -7.88 -3.95
C VAL A 40 -4.84 -7.49 -3.17
N VAL A 41 -3.76 -8.27 -3.32
CA VAL A 41 -2.48 -7.99 -2.66
C VAL A 41 -1.93 -6.62 -3.06
N ARG A 42 -2.03 -6.27 -4.35
CA ARG A 42 -1.61 -4.95 -4.87
C ARG A 42 -2.43 -3.82 -4.23
N SER A 43 -3.75 -3.94 -4.22
CA SER A 43 -4.65 -2.94 -3.64
C SER A 43 -4.40 -2.75 -2.14
N GLU A 44 -4.14 -3.82 -1.41
CA GLU A 44 -3.85 -3.73 0.02
C GLU A 44 -2.50 -3.05 0.30
N LEU A 45 -1.45 -3.39 -0.45
CA LEU A 45 -0.16 -2.70 -0.37
C LEU A 45 -0.32 -1.20 -0.69
N GLN A 46 -1.09 -0.86 -1.72
CA GLN A 46 -1.39 0.54 -2.07
C GLN A 46 -2.10 1.27 -0.92
N ALA A 47 -3.09 0.66 -0.30
CA ALA A 47 -3.80 1.24 0.84
C ALA A 47 -2.83 1.52 1.99
N ILE A 48 -1.99 0.55 2.37
CA ILE A 48 -1.02 0.72 3.47
C ILE A 48 -0.05 1.89 3.18
N TYR A 49 0.46 1.99 1.95
CA TYR A 49 1.34 3.10 1.57
C TYR A 49 0.62 4.46 1.51
N ALA A 50 -0.64 4.48 1.08
CA ALA A 50 -1.44 5.69 1.07
C ALA A 50 -1.67 6.23 2.49
N LEU A 51 -1.97 5.35 3.46
CA LEU A 51 -2.10 5.74 4.87
C LEU A 51 -0.80 6.38 5.40
N ARG A 52 0.38 5.84 5.03
CA ARG A 52 1.67 6.44 5.41
C ARG A 52 1.84 7.84 4.83
N ARG A 53 1.48 8.05 3.56
CA ARG A 53 1.55 9.38 2.91
C ARG A 53 0.64 10.39 3.59
N SER A 54 -0.58 10.01 3.94
CA SER A 54 -1.53 10.88 4.64
C SER A 54 -1.06 11.26 6.05
N GLN A 55 -0.35 10.37 6.74
CA GLN A 55 0.23 10.65 8.07
C GLN A 55 1.51 11.52 7.99
N ALA A 56 2.23 11.46 6.86
CA ALA A 56 3.45 12.23 6.62
C ALA A 56 3.22 13.64 6.04
N GLN A 57 1.97 14.09 5.89
CA GLN A 57 1.62 15.48 5.55
C GLN A 57 1.14 16.24 6.80
N PRO A 58 2.05 16.77 7.65
CA PRO A 58 1.70 17.86 8.54
C PRO A 58 1.74 19.17 7.73
N ALA A 59 0.57 19.80 7.57
CA ALA A 59 0.38 21.24 7.35
C ALA A 59 1.40 21.98 6.43
N ALA A 60 1.33 21.77 5.11
CA ALA A 60 1.93 22.70 4.13
C ALA A 60 0.93 23.74 3.59
N ASN A 61 -0.27 23.84 4.17
CA ASN A 61 -1.28 24.84 3.81
C ASN A 61 -1.71 25.62 5.07
N SER A 62 -0.79 26.40 5.65
CA SER A 62 -1.21 27.55 6.46
C SER A 62 -1.50 28.70 5.49
N PRO A 63 -2.76 29.18 5.36
CA PRO A 63 -3.05 30.35 4.57
C PRO A 63 -2.37 31.55 5.23
N HIS A 64 -1.40 32.08 4.49
CA HIS A 64 -0.73 33.36 4.64
C HIS A 64 -1.62 34.42 5.37
N HIS A 65 -1.34 34.63 6.65
CA HIS A 65 -1.87 35.74 7.45
C HIS A 65 -1.19 37.05 6.98
N ALA A 66 -1.63 37.58 5.83
CA ALA A 66 -1.29 38.94 5.39
C ALA A 66 -2.14 39.94 6.19
N VAL A 67 -1.78 40.17 7.44
CA VAL A 67 -2.16 41.42 8.12
C VAL A 67 -1.23 42.50 7.58
N ARG A 68 -1.75 43.28 6.63
CA ARG A 68 -1.13 44.51 6.15
C ARG A 68 -1.31 45.59 7.22
N HIS A 69 -0.21 46.30 7.46
CA HIS A 69 -0.07 47.48 8.29
C HIS A 69 -1.10 48.57 7.98
N ALA A 70 -1.55 49.27 9.03
CA ALA A 70 -2.08 50.63 8.96
C ALA A 70 -1.08 51.56 9.64
#